data_AF-W8X2E6-F1
#
_entry.id   AF-W8X2E6-F1
#
_cell.length_a   1.000
_cell.length_b   1.000
_cell.length_c   1.000
_cell.angle_alpha   90.00
_cell.angle_beta   90.00
_cell.angle_gamma   90.00
#
_symmetry.space_group_name_H-M   'P 1'
#
loop_
_entity.id
_entity.type
_entity.pdbx_description
1 polymer ?
#
loop_
_entity_poly.entity_id
_entity_poly.type
_entity_poly.pdbx_seq_one_letter_code
_entity_poly.pdbx_strand_id
1 'polypeptide(L)' 'MHAAESFPLAGRLPDELAELGLPQYRQIAAGMNRIIYETREDRLYIHIVCDIRRDLRSLLHRRLSRPS' A
#
# COMPACT_ATOMS: atom_id res chain seq x y z
N MET A 1 -5.29 12.89 21.33
CA MET A 1 -5.89 12.64 20.01
C MET A 1 -5.53 11.21 19.61
N HIS A 2 -6.36 10.23 19.99
CA HIS A 2 -6.23 8.82 19.59
C HIS A 2 -7.08 8.64 18.34
N ALA A 3 -6.45 8.67 17.16
CA ALA A 3 -7.16 8.56 15.88
C ALA A 3 -6.54 7.47 14.98
N ALA A 4 -6.01 6.40 15.58
CA ALA A 4 -5.42 5.28 14.85
C ALA A 4 -6.08 3.93 15.15
N GLU A 5 -7.20 3.90 15.88
CA GLU A 5 -7.90 2.66 16.26
C GLU A 5 -9.10 2.33 15.36
N SER A 6 -9.43 3.20 14.40
CA SER A 6 -10.59 3.00 13.53
C SER A 6 -10.15 2.64 12.11
N PHE A 7 -10.30 1.34 11.81
CA PHE A 7 -10.31 0.70 10.48
C PHE A 7 -8.96 0.39 9.79
N PRO A 8 -8.27 -0.69 10.20
CA PRO A 8 -7.27 -1.36 9.35
C PRO A 8 -7.84 -1.93 8.03
N LEU A 9 -9.18 -1.96 7.88
CA LEU A 9 -9.90 -2.55 6.74
C LEU A 9 -10.39 -1.54 5.68
N ALA A 10 -10.19 -0.23 5.88
CA ALA A 10 -10.67 0.80 4.94
C ALA A 10 -9.70 1.10 3.77
N GLY A 11 -8.60 0.35 3.66
CA GLY A 11 -7.65 0.55 2.57
C GLY A 11 -8.30 0.29 1.21
N ARG A 12 -8.10 1.19 0.25
CA ARG A 12 -8.55 1.02 -1.13
C ARG A 12 -7.51 0.18 -1.89
N LEU A 13 -7.94 -0.65 -2.84
CA LEU A 13 -7.04 -1.23 -3.84
C LEU A 13 -6.72 -0.13 -4.88
N PRO A 14 -5.48 0.36 -4.98
CA PRO A 14 -5.09 1.30 -6.03
C PRO A 14 -5.20 0.64 -7.41
N ASP A 15 -5.60 1.41 -8.43
CA ASP A 15 -5.75 0.91 -9.80
C ASP A 15 -4.42 0.32 -10.31
N GLU A 16 -3.28 0.89 -9.92
CA GLU A 16 -1.96 0.38 -10.34
C GLU A 16 -1.68 -1.02 -9.78
N LEU A 17 -2.15 -1.31 -8.57
CA LEU A 17 -2.04 -2.65 -7.98
C LEU A 17 -3.08 -3.62 -8.55
N ALA A 18 -4.26 -3.13 -8.92
CA ALA A 18 -5.27 -3.91 -9.63
C ALA A 18 -4.76 -4.34 -11.02
N GLU A 19 -4.16 -3.42 -11.78
CA GLU A 19 -3.54 -3.67 -13.09
C GLU A 19 -2.39 -4.69 -13.01
N LEU A 20 -1.65 -4.71 -11.90
CA LEU A 20 -0.58 -5.68 -11.66
C LEU A 20 -1.07 -7.05 -11.19
N GLY A 21 -2.39 -7.24 -11.02
CA GLY A 21 -2.95 -8.51 -10.53
C GLY A 21 -2.61 -8.79 -9.07
N LEU A 22 -2.51 -7.74 -8.25
CA LEU A 22 -2.08 -7.80 -6.85
C LEU A 22 -3.23 -7.43 -5.88
N PRO A 23 -4.36 -8.16 -5.87
CA PRO A 23 -5.57 -7.81 -5.13
C PRO A 23 -5.46 -7.99 -3.61
N GLN A 24 -4.36 -8.57 -3.11
CA GLN A 24 -4.09 -8.72 -1.67
C GLN A 24 -3.55 -7.44 -1.03
N TYR A 25 -3.02 -6.52 -1.84
CA TYR A 25 -2.48 -5.27 -1.34
C TYR A 25 -3.57 -4.20 -1.24
N ARG A 26 -3.42 -3.34 -0.23
CA ARG A 26 -4.32 -2.26 0.11
C ARG A 26 -3.50 -1.01 0.38
N GLN A 27 -4.10 0.14 0.11
CA GLN A 27 -3.50 1.44 0.38
C GLN A 27 -4.36 2.25 1.32
N ILE A 28 -3.71 2.94 2.25
CA ILE A 28 -4.32 4.01 3.04
C ILE A 28 -3.47 5.29 2.96
N ALA A 29 -4.13 6.44 2.99
CA ALA A 29 -3.48 7.74 3.12
C ALA A 29 -3.32 8.09 4.61
N ALA A 30 -2.10 8.41 5.01
CA ALA A 30 -1.73 8.81 6.36
C ALA A 30 -1.01 10.18 6.30
N GLY A 31 -1.79 11.26 6.33
CA GLY A 31 -1.28 12.62 6.13
C GLY A 31 -0.68 12.78 4.73
N MET A 32 0.59 13.20 4.66
CA MET A 32 1.34 13.31 3.39
C MET A 32 1.97 11.99 2.93
N ASN A 33 1.73 10.89 3.64
CA ASN A 33 2.25 9.58 3.28
C ASN A 33 1.14 8.65 2.77
N ARG A 34 1.48 7.76 1.84
CA ARG A 34 0.69 6.56 1.51
C ARG A 34 1.36 5.35 2.14
N ILE A 35 0.55 4.48 2.71
CA ILE A 35 0.96 3.21 3.28
C ILE A 35 0.34 2.11 2.42
N ILE A 36 1.17 1.22 1.91
CA ILE A 36 0.73 0.01 1.21
C ILE A 36 0.99 -1.17 2.13
N TYR A 37 -0.07 -1.93 2.36
CA TYR A 37 -0.08 -3.04 3.27
C TYR A 37 -0.85 -4.22 2.69
N GLU A 38 -0.65 -5.39 3.27
CA GLU A 38 -1.50 -6.56 3.06
C GLU A 38 -2.02 -7.04 4.42
N THR A 39 -3.20 -7.65 4.41
CA THR A 39 -3.77 -8.32 5.57
C THR A 39 -3.62 -9.82 5.38
N ARG A 40 -2.90 -10.49 6.28
CA ARG A 40 -2.80 -11.95 6.30
C ARG A 40 -3.27 -12.45 7.65
N GLU A 41 -4.27 -13.33 7.63
CA GLU A 41 -4.92 -13.83 8.84
C GLU A 41 -5.41 -12.64 9.69
N ASP A 42 -4.84 -12.45 10.88
CA ASP A 42 -5.15 -11.37 11.81
C ASP A 42 -3.98 -10.37 11.95
N ARG A 43 -3.10 -10.31 10.94
CA ARG A 43 -1.90 -9.46 10.95
C ARG A 43 -1.85 -8.54 9.73
N LEU A 44 -1.45 -7.30 9.99
CA LEU A 44 -1.25 -6.28 8.96
C LEU A 44 0.25 -6.14 8.68
N TYR A 45 0.64 -6.35 7.43
CA TYR A 45 2.03 -6.25 6.98
C TYR A 45 2.21 -5.01 6.13
N ILE A 46 3.05 -4.08 6.61
CA ILE A 46 3.36 -2.85 5.89
C ILE A 46 4.54 -3.09 4.95
N HIS A 47 4.31 -2.92 3.64
CA HIS A 47 5.33 -3.15 2.59
C HIS A 47 6.03 -1.87 2.16
N ILE A 48 5.26 -0.78 2.09
CA ILE A 48 5.75 0.52 1.60
C ILE A 48 5.13 1.62 2.45
N VAL A 49 5.98 2.52 2.92
CA VAL A 49 5.59 3.85 3.40
C VAL A 49 6.32 4.85 2.54
N CYS A 50 5.59 5.69 1.82
CA CYS A 50 6.19 6.72 0.98
C CYS A 50 5.31 7.97 0.93
N ASP A 51 5.89 9.11 0.54
CA ASP A 51 5.13 10.34 0.36
C ASP A 51 4.10 10.17 -0.79
N ILE A 52 2.88 10.69 -0.63
CA ILE A 52 1.79 10.59 -1.61
C ILE A 52 2.16 11.20 -2.97
N ARG A 53 3.11 12.12 -3.00
CA ARG A 53 3.61 12.77 -4.23
C ARG A 53 4.52 11.87 -5.05
N ARG A 54 4.94 10.72 -4.50
CA ARG A 54 5.78 9.76 -5.24
C ARG A 54 4.93 8.88 -6.14
N ASP A 55 5.38 8.74 -7.37
CA ASP A 55 4.78 7.85 -8.37
C ASP A 55 4.94 6.38 -7.93
N LEU A 56 3.83 5.76 -7.50
CA LEU A 56 3.86 4.37 -7.03
C LEU A 56 4.19 3.41 -8.17
N ARG A 57 3.69 3.67 -9.38
CA ARG A 57 3.95 2.81 -10.53
C ARG A 57 5.45 2.67 -10.77
N SER A 58 6.19 3.77 -10.74
CA SER A 58 7.64 3.81 -10.86
C SER A 58 8.35 3.12 -9.69
N LEU A 59 7.84 3.26 -8.47
CA LEU A 59 8.35 2.56 -7.27
C LEU A 59 8.15 1.04 -7.35
N LEU A 60 6.97 0.60 -7.76
CA LEU A 60 6.62 -0.81 -7.94
C LEU A 60 7.41 -1.41 -9.09
N HIS A 61 7.48 -0.74 -10.24
CA HIS A 61 8.33 -1.15 -11.36
C HIS A 61 9.76 -1.34 -10.87
N ARG A 62 10.38 -0.35 -10.24
CA ARG A 62 11.78 -0.48 -9.78
C ARG A 62 12.00 -1.61 -8.77
N ARG A 63 11.03 -1.92 -7.90
CA ARG A 63 11.15 -2.98 -6.90
C ARG A 63 10.90 -4.38 -7.48
N LEU A 64 9.92 -4.50 -8.37
CA LEU A 64 9.50 -5.76 -8.97
C LEU A 64 10.31 -6.11 -10.22
N SER A 65 10.90 -5.12 -10.90
CA SER A 65 11.71 -5.29 -12.11
C SER A 65 13.15 -5.69 -11.82
N ARG A 66 13.45 -6.31 -10.68
CA ARG A 66 14.80 -6.85 -10.46
C ARG A 66 14.88 -8.15 -11.25
N PRO A 67 15.55 -8.20 -12.41
CA PRO A 67 15.71 -9.45 -13.14
C PRO A 67 16.70 -10.31 -12.33
N SER A 68 16.31 -11.55 -12.06
CA SER A 68 17.25 -12.63 -11.73
C SER A 68 18.14 -12.92 -12.93
#